data_AF-A0A0B3C3A1-F1
#
_entry.id   AF-A0A0B3C3A1-F1
#
_cell.length_a   1.000
_cell.length_b   1.000
_cell.length_c   1.000
_cell.angle_alpha   90.00
_cell.angle_beta   90.00
_cell.angle_gamma   90.00
#
_symmetry.space_group_name_H-M   'P 1'
#
loop_
_entity.id
_entity.type
_entity.pdbx_description
1 polymer ?
#
loop_
_entity_poly.entity_id
_entity_poly.type
_entity_poly.pdbx_seq_one_letter_code
_entity_poly.pdbx_strand_id
1 'polypeptide(L)' 'MHVPGINGASLTDREIAAVMNYVGERWGEPGARKAFTAEEVTALRARPVEDVVALRRDVTEELNLAGYEVPDYPWP' A
#
# COMPACT_ATOMS: atom_id res chain seq x y z
N MET A 1 -6.23 -2.42 -2.22
CA MET A 1 -5.90 -0.96 -2.13
C MET A 1 -7.08 -0.26 -1.49
N HIS A 2 -6.95 0.15 -0.22
CA HIS A 2 -8.12 0.47 0.64
C HIS A 2 -8.08 1.86 1.26
N VAL A 3 -7.25 2.77 0.71
CA VAL A 3 -7.19 4.16 1.17
C VAL A 3 -8.44 4.92 0.67
N PRO A 4 -9.19 5.60 1.56
CA PRO A 4 -10.47 6.25 1.20
C PRO A 4 -10.38 7.19 -0.02
N GLY A 5 -9.30 7.98 -0.13
CA GLY A 5 -9.09 8.91 -1.25
C GLY A 5 -8.86 8.22 -2.60
N ILE A 6 -8.33 6.99 -2.62
CA ILE A 6 -8.12 6.23 -3.86
C ILE A 6 -9.43 5.58 -4.31
N ASN A 7 -10.21 5.05 -3.36
CA ASN A 7 -11.52 4.46 -3.66
C ASN A 7 -12.52 5.53 -4.17
N GLY A 8 -12.44 6.75 -3.64
CA GLY A 8 -13.30 7.87 -4.09
C GLY A 8 -12.86 8.55 -5.39
N ALA A 9 -11.65 8.27 -5.90
CA ALA A 9 -11.09 8.94 -7.08
C ALA A 9 -11.44 8.25 -8.41
N SER A 10 -12.21 7.16 -8.39
CA SER A 10 -12.61 6.39 -9.58
C SER A 10 -11.44 5.96 -10.48
N LEU A 11 -10.26 5.70 -9.89
CA LEU A 11 -9.08 5.28 -10.63
C LEU A 11 -9.20 3.82 -11.09
N THR A 12 -8.72 3.57 -12.31
CA THR A 12 -8.48 2.22 -12.82
C THR A 12 -7.30 1.56 -12.11
N ASP A 13 -7.22 0.23 -12.15
CA ASP A 13 -6.12 -0.52 -11.51
C ASP A 13 -4.74 -0.11 -12.06
N ARG A 14 -4.68 0.22 -13.35
CA ARG A 14 -3.47 0.75 -14.00
C ARG A 14 -3.07 2.12 -13.45
N GLU A 15 -4.03 3.02 -13.23
CA GLU A 15 -3.76 4.35 -12.67
C GLU A 15 -3.36 4.25 -11.20
N ILE A 16 -3.98 3.35 -10.44
CA ILE A 16 -3.57 3.06 -9.07
C ILE A 16 -2.12 2.55 -9.03
N ALA A 17 -1.75 1.61 -9.89
CA ALA A 17 -0.37 1.12 -10.00
C ALA A 17 0.59 2.28 -10.33
N ALA A 18 0.22 3.15 -11.27
CA ALA A 18 1.03 4.32 -11.65
C ALA A 18 1.23 5.29 -10.47
N VAL A 19 0.18 5.60 -9.71
CA VAL A 19 0.28 6.49 -8.52
C VAL A 19 1.16 5.86 -7.45
N MET A 20 1.00 4.57 -7.16
CA MET A 20 1.84 3.89 -6.17
C MET A 20 3.31 3.84 -6.59
N ASN A 21 3.56 3.64 -7.89
CA ASN A 21 4.90 3.68 -8.43
C ASN A 21 5.50 5.08 -8.36
N TYR A 22 4.74 6.12 -8.68
CA TYR A 22 5.17 7.50 -8.52
C TYR A 22 5.56 7.82 -7.06
N VAL A 23 4.72 7.43 -6.09
CA VAL A 23 5.01 7.65 -4.67
C VAL A 23 6.31 6.97 -4.26
N GLY A 24 6.45 5.69 -4.59
CA GLY A 24 7.63 4.94 -4.20
C GLY A 24 8.90 5.33 -4.97
N GLU A 25 8.80 5.91 -6.17
CA GLU A 25 9.94 6.49 -6.89
C GLU A 25 10.36 7.84 -6.31
N ARG A 26 9.39 8.64 -5.85
CA ARG A 26 9.65 10.01 -5.40
C ARG A 26 10.15 10.09 -3.96
N TRP A 27 9.69 9.19 -3.09
CA TRP A 27 9.96 9.20 -1.65
C TRP A 27 10.43 7.85 -1.08
N GLY A 28 10.42 6.78 -1.86
CA GLY A 28 10.92 5.48 -1.41
C GLY A 28 12.43 5.34 -1.55
N GLU A 29 13.00 4.37 -0.83
CA GLU A 29 14.40 4.00 -0.99
C GLU A 29 14.63 3.37 -2.38
N PRO A 30 15.60 3.86 -3.18
CA PRO A 30 15.87 3.32 -4.52
C PRO A 30 16.17 1.82 -4.49
N GLY A 31 15.44 1.04 -5.29
CA GLY A 31 15.64 -0.41 -5.43
C GLY A 31 15.06 -1.26 -4.28
N ALA A 32 14.47 -0.64 -3.24
CA ALA A 32 13.87 -1.38 -2.12
C ALA A 32 12.57 -2.12 -2.47
N ARG A 33 11.99 -1.88 -3.65
CA ARG A 33 10.73 -2.48 -4.07
C ARG A 33 10.71 -2.82 -5.55
N LYS A 34 9.85 -3.77 -5.91
CA LYS A 34 9.40 -3.96 -7.29
C LYS A 34 8.29 -2.94 -7.62
N ALA A 35 8.21 -2.53 -8.88
CA ALA A 35 7.12 -1.70 -9.34
C ALA A 35 5.81 -2.50 -9.33
N PHE A 36 4.73 -1.89 -8.86
CA PHE A 36 3.39 -2.47 -8.91
C PHE A 36 2.93 -2.63 -10.36
N THR A 37 2.28 -3.76 -10.67
CA THR A 37 1.56 -3.96 -11.93
C THR A 37 0.05 -3.79 -11.77
N ALA A 38 -0.67 -3.65 -12.89
CA ALA A 38 -2.12 -3.57 -12.86
C ALA A 38 -2.75 -4.87 -12.34
N GLU A 39 -2.18 -6.02 -12.72
CA GLU A 39 -2.66 -7.35 -12.31
C GLU A 39 -2.50 -7.56 -10.80
N GLU A 40 -1.38 -7.11 -10.23
CA GLU A 40 -1.17 -7.11 -8.78
C GLU A 40 -2.21 -6.23 -8.07
N VAL A 41 -2.48 -5.04 -8.61
CA VAL A 41 -3.51 -4.16 -8.05
C VAL A 41 -4.90 -4.79 -8.14
N THR A 42 -5.26 -5.40 -9.27
CA THR A 42 -6.53 -6.12 -9.44
C THR A 42 -6.67 -7.22 -8.38
N ALA A 43 -5.64 -8.06 -8.22
CA ALA A 43 -5.64 -9.13 -7.24
C ALA A 43 -5.76 -8.61 -5.80
N LEU A 44 -5.03 -7.54 -5.45
CA LEU A 44 -5.08 -6.94 -4.13
C LEU A 44 -6.40 -6.20 -3.86
N ARG A 45 -7.07 -5.66 -4.88
CA ARG A 45 -8.40 -5.04 -4.73
C ARG A 45 -9.51 -6.05 -4.55
N ALA A 46 -9.37 -7.24 -5.13
CA ALA A 46 -10.35 -8.32 -4.97
C ALA A 46 -10.32 -8.93 -3.56
N ARG A 47 -9.24 -8.72 -2.80
CA ARG A 47 -9.13 -9.16 -1.40
C ARG A 47 -9.99 -8.25 -0.50
N PRO A 48 -10.96 -8.79 0.24
CA PRO A 48 -11.71 -8.00 1.21
C PRO A 48 -10.78 -7.56 2.34
N VAL A 49 -10.89 -6.28 2.71
CA VAL A 49 -10.24 -5.71 3.89
C VAL A 49 -11.32 -4.99 4.67
N GLU A 50 -11.78 -5.65 5.73
CA GLU A 50 -12.86 -5.16 6.60
C GLU A 50 -12.35 -4.09 7.56
N ASP A 51 -11.13 -4.28 8.07
CA ASP A 51 -10.46 -3.37 8.99
C ASP A 51 -9.05 -3.05 8.46
N VAL A 52 -8.90 -1.85 7.91
CA VAL A 52 -7.63 -1.35 7.40
C VAL A 52 -6.63 -1.02 8.52
N VAL A 53 -7.12 -0.72 9.72
CA VAL A 53 -6.28 -0.44 10.89
C VAL A 53 -5.68 -1.74 11.40
N ALA A 54 -6.50 -2.79 11.56
CA ALA A 54 -6.02 -4.11 11.94
C ALA A 54 -4.98 -4.62 10.94
N LEU A 55 -5.28 -4.56 9.63
CA LEU A 55 -4.33 -4.94 8.58
C LEU A 55 -3.02 -4.14 8.66
N ARG A 56 -3.09 -2.82 8.96
CA ARG A 56 -1.88 -2.00 9.12
C ARG A 56 -1.04 -2.48 10.30
N ARG A 57 -1.65 -2.83 11.43
CA ARG A 57 -0.93 -3.30 12.62
C ARG A 57 -0.19 -4.60 12.32
N ASP A 58 -0.85 -5.56 11.68
CA ASP A 58 -0.24 -6.84 11.28
C ASP A 58 0.97 -6.62 10.36
N VAL A 59 0.81 -5.80 9.31
CA VAL A 59 1.91 -5.48 8.38
C VAL A 59 3.05 -4.72 9.08
N THR A 60 2.73 -3.87 10.06
CA THR A 60 3.75 -3.13 10.84
C THR A 60 4.56 -4.09 11.69
N GLU A 61 3.91 -5.05 12.35
CA GLU A 61 4.59 -6.09 13.13
C GLU A 61 5.51 -6.93 12.24
N GLU A 62 5.03 -7.38 11.08
CA GLU A 62 5.84 -8.13 10.10
C GLU A 62 7.09 -7.35 9.65
N LEU A 63 6.92 -6.06 9.35
CA LEU A 63 8.03 -5.20 8.92
C LEU A 63 9.05 -4.97 10.04
N ASN A 64 8.59 -4.74 11.26
CA ASN A 64 9.46 -4.59 12.44
C ASN A 64 10.26 -5.88 12.70
N LEU A 65 9.62 -7.06 12.60
CA LEU A 65 10.29 -8.36 12.74
C LEU A 65 11.32 -8.60 11.64
N ALA A 66 11.10 -8.06 10.44
CA ALA A 66 12.06 -8.08 9.34
C ALA A 66 13.18 -7.01 9.46
N GLY A 67 13.17 -6.19 10.52
CA GLY A 67 14.19 -5.18 10.80
C GLY A 67 13.98 -3.83 10.10
N TYR A 68 12.80 -3.59 9.53
CA TYR A 68 12.44 -2.29 8.97
C TYR A 68 11.85 -1.39 10.05
N GLU A 69 12.29 -0.13 10.09
CA GLU A 69 11.69 0.88 10.96
C GLU A 69 10.41 1.41 10.32
N VAL A 70 9.29 1.25 11.02
CA VAL A 70 7.98 1.78 10.60
C VAL A 70 7.56 2.88 11.57
N PRO A 71 7.24 4.10 11.08
CA PRO A 71 6.85 5.20 11.96
C PRO A 71 5.52 4.94 12.66
N ASP A 72 5.41 5.50 13.87
CA ASP A 72 4.16 5.52 14.63
C ASP A 72 3.05 6.17 13.81
N TYR A 73 1.84 5.62 13.94
CA TYR A 73 0.67 6.10 13.22
C TYR A 73 -0.36 6.66 14.18
N PRO A 74 -0.83 7.89 13.96
CA PRO A 74 -1.64 8.61 14.94
C PRO A 74 -3.12 8.16 14.99
N TRP A 75 -3.56 7.28 14.10
CA TRP A 75 -4.92 6.74 14.14
C TRP A 75 -4.98 5.50 15.03
N PRO A 76 -6.03 5.38 15.89
CA PRO A 76 -6.24 4.22 16.73
C PRO A 76 -6.33 2.96 15.88
#